data_AF-A0A847Z2S8-F1
#
_entry.id   AF-A0A847Z2S8-F1
#
_cell.length_a   1.000
_cell.length_b   1.000
_cell.length_c   1.000
_cell.angle_alpha   90.00
_cell.angle_beta   90.00
_cell.angle_gamma   90.00
#
_symmetry.space_group_name_H-M   'P 1'
#
loop_
_entity.id
_entity.type
_entity.pdbx_description
1 polymer ?
#
loop_
_entity_poly.entity_id
_entity_poly.type
_entity_poly.pdbx_seq_one_letter_code
_entity_poly.pdbx_strand_id
1 'polypeptide(L)' 'MKAVILGNGTYSDLNYYKDYLYKYNPDIIICADGGLKTALKCGIIPHVLLGDFDSVEKEEYDFIK' A
#
# COMPACT_ATOMS: atom_id res chain seq x y z
N MET A 1 10.76 -15.41 -3.78
CA MET A 1 9.77 -14.35 -4.05
C MET A 1 9.04 -14.04 -2.74
N LYS A 2 9.12 -12.80 -2.28
CA LYS A 2 8.49 -12.27 -1.07
C LYS A 2 7.42 -11.27 -1.47
N ALA A 3 6.24 -11.38 -0.90
CA ALA A 3 5.12 -10.50 -1.18
C ALA A 3 4.59 -9.88 0.11
N VAL A 4 4.11 -8.65 0.02
CA VAL A 4 3.33 -7.99 1.08
C VAL A 4 2.02 -7.51 0.49
N ILE A 5 0.92 -7.77 1.19
CA ILE A 5 -0.40 -7.23 0.87
C ILE A 5 -0.77 -6.21 1.94
N LEU A 6 -1.05 -4.98 1.52
CA LEU A 6 -1.62 -3.92 2.36
C LEU A 6 -3.13 -3.91 2.13
N GLY A 7 -3.90 -4.24 3.16
CA GLY A 7 -5.36 -4.19 3.12
C GLY A 7 -5.91 -2.84 3.57
N ASN A 8 -7.22 -2.66 3.43
CA ASN A 8 -7.94 -1.47 3.91
C ASN A 8 -8.22 -1.52 5.42
N GLY A 9 -7.16 -1.66 6.22
CA GLY A 9 -7.22 -1.70 7.69
C GLY A 9 -6.76 -0.39 8.35
N THR A 10 -6.83 -0.34 9.68
CA THR A 10 -6.30 0.78 10.46
C THR A 10 -4.80 0.60 10.70
N TYR A 11 -4.02 1.61 10.31
CA TYR A 11 -2.58 1.66 10.53
C TYR A 11 -2.26 2.70 11.60
N SER A 12 -1.77 2.26 12.75
CA SER A 12 -1.55 3.12 13.93
C SER A 12 -0.19 3.82 13.92
N ASP A 13 0.87 3.15 13.46
CA ASP A 13 2.23 3.71 13.38
C ASP A 13 2.84 3.50 12.00
N LEU A 14 2.81 4.56 11.17
CA LEU A 14 3.38 4.52 9.83
C LEU A 14 4.89 4.23 9.80
N ASN A 15 5.63 4.60 10.84
CA ASN A 15 7.08 4.36 10.88
C ASN A 15 7.37 2.86 11.06
N TYR A 16 6.59 2.17 11.87
CA TYR A 16 6.69 0.71 12.01
C TYR A 16 6.53 0.01 10.66
N TYR A 17 5.51 0.36 9.88
CA TYR A 17 5.26 -0.27 8.58
C TYR A 17 6.32 0.09 7.54
N LYS A 18 6.79 1.35 7.51
CA LYS A 18 7.92 1.77 6.68
C LYS A 18 9.17 0.95 6.99
N ASP A 19 9.54 0.85 8.26
CA ASP A 19 10.69 0.09 8.72
C ASP A 19 10.55 -1.40 8.40
N TYR A 20 9.35 -1.96 8.59
CA TYR A 20 9.06 -3.34 8.25
C TYR A 20 9.26 -3.59 6.76
N LEU A 21 8.69 -2.76 5.89
CA LEU A 21 8.78 -2.90 4.44
C LEU A 21 10.23 -2.76 3.95
N TYR A 22 10.98 -1.81 4.51
CA TYR A 22 12.41 -1.65 4.23
C TYR A 22 13.23 -2.89 4.64
N LYS A 23 13.05 -3.38 5.88
CA LYS A 23 13.79 -4.54 6.40
C LYS A 23 13.39 -5.84 5.73
N TYR A 24 12.10 -6.04 5.49
CA TYR A 24 11.57 -7.23 4.84
C TYR A 24 11.96 -7.28 3.35
N ASN A 25 12.09 -6.11 2.71
CA ASN A 25 12.48 -5.95 1.31
C ASN A 25 11.71 -6.88 0.36
N PRO A 26 10.37 -6.72 0.25
CA PRO A 26 9.54 -7.58 -0.59
C PRO A 26 9.83 -7.36 -2.09
N ASP A 27 9.71 -8.43 -2.87
CA ASP A 27 9.84 -8.37 -4.33
C ASP A 27 8.58 -7.79 -4.99
N ILE A 28 7.43 -7.89 -4.30
CA ILE A 28 6.15 -7.36 -4.76
C ILE A 28 5.33 -6.80 -3.59
N ILE A 29 4.70 -5.65 -3.83
CA ILE A 29 3.78 -5.00 -2.89
C ILE A 29 2.44 -4.87 -3.59
N ILE A 30 1.40 -5.37 -2.94
CA ILE A 30 0.04 -5.43 -3.44
C ILE A 30 -0.85 -4.60 -2.49
N CYS A 31 -1.66 -3.70 -3.02
CA CYS A 31 -2.67 -2.97 -2.25
C CYS A 31 -4.06 -3.52 -2.58
N ALA A 32 -4.81 -3.90 -1.55
CA ALA A 32 -6.23 -4.18 -1.65
C ALA A 32 -7.01 -2.92 -1.26
N ASP A 33 -7.72 -2.34 -2.23
CA ASP A 33 -8.50 -1.10 -2.13
C ASP A 33 -7.79 0.00 -1.33
N GLY A 34 -8.42 0.51 -0.26
CA GLY A 34 -7.89 1.55 0.60
C GLY A 34 -6.52 1.27 1.25
N GLY A 35 -5.97 0.05 1.11
CA GLY A 35 -4.55 -0.21 1.36
C GLY A 35 -3.61 0.73 0.58
N LEU A 36 -4.06 1.24 -0.57
CA LEU A 36 -3.33 2.24 -1.36
C LEU A 36 -2.96 3.48 -0.55
N LYS A 37 -3.91 4.04 0.21
CA LYS A 37 -3.71 5.21 1.05
C LYS A 37 -2.53 5.05 2.00
N THR A 38 -2.43 3.89 2.62
CA THR A 38 -1.32 3.58 3.53
C THR A 38 -0.01 3.42 2.76
N ALA A 39 -0.01 2.73 1.62
CA ALA A 39 1.19 2.59 0.80
C ALA A 39 1.75 3.96 0.40
N LEU A 40 0.89 4.86 -0.07
CA LEU A 40 1.29 6.22 -0.45
C LEU A 40 1.82 7.02 0.74
N LYS A 41 1.18 6.94 1.91
CA LYS A 41 1.71 7.53 3.17
C LYS A 41 3.06 6.93 3.58
N CYS A 42 3.30 5.68 3.22
CA CYS A 42 4.58 5.00 3.39
C CYS A 42 5.64 5.42 2.36
N GLY A 43 5.29 6.23 1.36
CA GLY A 43 6.18 6.60 0.25
C GLY A 43 6.38 5.46 -0.75
N ILE A 44 5.42 4.54 -0.84
CA ILE A 44 5.50 3.32 -1.63
C ILE A 44 4.45 3.36 -2.72
N ILE A 45 4.88 3.08 -3.95
CA ILE A 45 3.98 2.81 -5.08
C ILE A 45 3.79 1.30 -5.16
N PRO A 46 2.55 0.78 -5.04
CA PRO A 46 2.32 -0.65 -5.16
C PRO A 46 2.56 -1.14 -6.59
N HIS A 47 2.89 -2.42 -6.71
CA HIS A 47 3.04 -3.09 -8.00
C HIS A 47 1.68 -3.50 -8.58
N VAL A 48 0.74 -3.80 -7.69
CA VAL A 48 -0.64 -4.19 -8.02
C VAL A 48 -1.59 -3.47 -7.07
N LEU A 49 -2.61 -2.84 -7.63
CA LEU A 49 -3.80 -2.40 -6.91
C LEU A 49 -4.97 -3.30 -7.34
N LEU A 50 -5.72 -3.87 -6.38
CA LEU A 50 -6.88 -4.72 -6.66
C LEU A 50 -8.07 -4.40 -5.75
N GLY A 51 -9.26 -4.72 -6.25
CA GLY A 51 -10.55 -4.54 -5.57
C GLY A 51 -11.56 -3.79 -6.44
N ASP A 52 -12.63 -3.29 -5.84
CA ASP A 52 -13.67 -2.50 -6.54
C ASP A 52 -13.41 -0.99 -6.50
N PHE A 53 -12.40 -0.56 -5.73
CA PHE A 53 -11.90 0.80 -5.60
C PHE A 53 -12.91 1.79 -5.00
N ASP A 54 -13.93 1.31 -4.29
CA ASP A 54 -14.94 2.15 -3.63
C ASP A 54 -14.37 3.03 -2.49
N SER A 55 -13.20 2.66 -1.99
CA SER A 55 -12.49 3.26 -0.85
C SER A 55 -11.13 3.85 -1.25
N VAL A 56 -10.87 3.98 -2.55
CA VAL A 56 -9.69 4.64 -3.11
C VAL A 56 -10.07 6.05 -3.55
N GLU A 57 -9.34 7.05 -3.06
CA GLU A 57 -9.58 8.43 -3.49
C GLU A 57 -9.03 8.65 -4.90
N LYS A 58 -9.68 9.53 -5.68
CA LYS A 58 -9.29 9.78 -7.07
C LYS A 58 -7.86 10.30 -7.17
N GLU A 59 -7.44 11.16 -6.24
CA GLU A 59 -6.09 11.72 -6.20
C GLU A 59 -5.03 10.64 -5.94
N GLU A 60 -5.36 9.63 -5.11
CA GLU A 60 -4.47 8.50 -4.83
C GLU A 60 -4.32 7.60 -6.06
N TYR A 61 -5.43 7.37 -6.78
CA TYR A 61 -5.45 6.59 -8.00
C TYR A 61 -4.70 7.28 -9.15
N ASP A 62 -4.95 8.57 -9.36
CA ASP A 62 -4.29 9.37 -10.41
C ASP A 62 -2.77 9.50 -10.15
N PHE A 63 -2.33 9.46 -8.89
CA PHE A 63 -0.91 9.52 -8.53
C PHE A 63 -0.10 8.28 -8.95
N ILE A 64 -0.72 7.10 -8.96
CA ILE A 64 -0.03 5.83 -9.29
C ILE A 64 -0.23 5.37 -10.74
N LYS A 65 -1.00 6.13 -11.52
CA LYS A 65 -1.35 5.82 -12.91
C LYS A 65 -0.24 6.18 -13.90
#